data_AF-A0A3B9Y2R8-F1
#
_entry.id   AF-A0A3B9Y2R8-F1
#
_cell.length_a   1.000
_cell.length_b   1.000
_cell.length_c   1.000
_cell.angle_alpha   90.00
_cell.angle_beta   90.00
_cell.angle_gamma   90.00
#
_symmetry.space_group_name_H-M   'P 1'
#
loop_
_entity.id
_entity.type
_entity.pdbx_description
1 polymer ?
#
loop_
_entity_poly.entity_id
_entity_poly.type
_entity_poly.pdbx_seq_one_letter_code
_entity_poly.pdbx_strand_id
1 'polypeptide(L)'
;MRTFFTDNTSILRYADGNSSHYFLLDRNRGLVAESSVMVLLEKPVLLNLTPASGALDLATKQKFARWVAHRFDRSAFPDDIIGAVVKPILDNLSQMQVENDPDLDALRVVKEVRLAKIEGSPPFDVHILFIIPESGLPDNGIALDRFVARMRRWFNPLAARLVAWDARHIYGITVGDYLDTQQIYLDHYTYRGQTIQGLLPSPRI
;
A
#
# COMPACT_ATOMS: atom_id res chain seq x y z
N MET A 1 16.59 -0.73 -14.72
CA MET A 1 16.34 -1.52 -13.50
C MET A 1 17.09 -2.84 -13.64
N ARG A 2 17.98 -3.16 -12.69
CA ARG A 2 18.70 -4.44 -12.64
C ARG A 2 17.96 -5.37 -11.67
N THR A 3 17.82 -6.64 -12.00
CA THR A 3 17.34 -7.67 -11.05
C THR A 3 18.47 -8.59 -10.65
N PHE A 4 18.56 -8.93 -9.38
CA PHE A 4 19.56 -9.86 -8.85
C PHE A 4 19.00 -10.67 -7.67
N PHE A 5 19.56 -11.85 -7.45
CA PHE A 5 19.30 -12.64 -6.26
C PHE A 5 20.27 -12.25 -5.16
N THR A 6 19.78 -12.11 -3.93
CA THR A 6 20.61 -11.82 -2.76
C THR A 6 20.04 -12.49 -1.51
N ASP A 7 20.92 -12.98 -0.65
CA ASP A 7 20.65 -13.44 0.70
C ASP A 7 20.95 -12.36 1.76
N ASN A 8 21.38 -11.16 1.32
CA ASN A 8 21.69 -10.06 2.22
C ASN A 8 20.42 -9.53 2.89
N THR A 9 20.27 -9.86 4.17
CA THR A 9 19.11 -9.49 5.00
C THR A 9 18.88 -7.99 5.08
N SER A 10 19.92 -7.16 4.98
CA SER A 10 19.79 -5.70 4.99
C SER A 10 19.18 -5.18 3.70
N ILE A 11 19.62 -5.69 2.54
CA ILE A 11 19.04 -5.35 1.23
C ILE A 11 17.60 -5.85 1.16
N LEU A 12 17.35 -7.09 1.61
CA LEU A 12 15.99 -7.64 1.64
C LEU A 12 15.07 -6.80 2.53
N ARG A 13 15.50 -6.45 3.74
CA ARG A 13 14.73 -5.59 4.66
C ARG A 13 14.46 -4.21 4.05
N TYR A 14 15.43 -3.63 3.35
CA TYR A 14 15.28 -2.32 2.72
C TYR A 14 14.35 -2.37 1.50
N ALA A 15 14.48 -3.39 0.66
CA ALA A 15 13.60 -3.63 -0.49
C ALA A 15 12.14 -3.93 -0.07
N ASP A 16 11.98 -4.52 1.11
CA ASP A 16 10.71 -4.79 1.77
C ASP A 16 10.09 -3.54 2.40
N GLY A 17 10.92 -2.68 2.99
CA GLY A 17 10.54 -1.42 3.65
C GLY A 17 10.15 -0.28 2.70
N ASN A 18 9.53 -0.58 1.56
CA ASN A 18 8.99 0.42 0.63
C ASN A 18 10.06 1.35 -0.01
N SER A 19 11.28 0.85 -0.22
CA SER A 19 12.34 1.61 -0.89
C SER A 19 11.92 2.09 -2.30
N SER A 20 12.29 3.33 -2.63
CA SER A 20 12.21 3.89 -4.00
C SER A 20 13.23 3.26 -4.96
N HIS A 21 14.28 2.65 -4.40
CA HIS A 21 15.42 2.14 -5.16
C HIS A 21 15.47 0.63 -5.26
N TYR A 22 15.07 -0.10 -4.22
CA TYR A 22 15.07 -1.57 -4.20
C TYR A 22 13.65 -2.13 -4.12
N PHE A 23 13.36 -3.14 -4.95
CA PHE A 23 12.04 -3.74 -5.11
C PHE A 23 12.15 -5.23 -4.82
N LEU A 24 11.57 -5.71 -3.73
CA LEU A 24 11.53 -7.14 -3.48
C LEU A 24 10.54 -7.79 -4.46
N LEU A 25 11.04 -8.63 -5.37
CA LEU A 25 10.25 -9.30 -6.40
C LEU A 25 9.86 -10.73 -6.01
N ASP A 26 10.72 -11.45 -5.29
CA ASP A 26 10.47 -12.80 -4.80
C ASP A 26 11.22 -13.00 -3.48
N ARG A 27 10.51 -12.96 -2.35
CA ARG A 27 11.11 -13.10 -1.02
C ARG A 27 11.75 -14.47 -0.82
N ASN A 28 11.13 -15.54 -1.32
CA ASN A 28 11.61 -16.91 -1.11
C ASN A 28 12.95 -17.16 -1.81
N ARG A 29 13.18 -16.46 -2.92
CA ARG A 29 14.43 -16.56 -3.70
C ARG A 29 15.40 -15.42 -3.42
N GLY A 30 14.98 -14.40 -2.67
CA GLY A 30 15.73 -13.17 -2.49
C GLY A 30 15.91 -12.37 -3.79
N LEU A 31 14.95 -12.45 -4.73
CA LEU A 31 15.00 -11.69 -5.97
C LEU A 31 14.63 -10.24 -5.69
N VAL A 32 15.57 -9.33 -5.96
CA VAL A 32 15.41 -7.89 -5.80
C VAL A 32 15.63 -7.19 -7.14
N ALA A 33 14.82 -6.19 -7.44
CA ALA A 33 15.06 -5.23 -8.51
C ALA A 33 15.68 -3.96 -7.92
N GLU A 34 16.56 -3.30 -8.66
CA GLU A 34 17.18 -2.03 -8.30
C GLU A 34 16.93 -1.01 -9.42
N SER A 35 16.22 0.08 -9.12
CA SER A 35 15.83 1.10 -10.11
C SER A 35 16.97 2.05 -10.47
N SER A 36 17.92 2.28 -9.55
CA SER A 36 19.06 3.19 -9.75
C SER A 36 19.98 2.75 -10.88
N VAL A 37 19.97 1.45 -11.23
CA VAL A 37 20.81 0.89 -12.29
C VAL A 37 20.03 0.81 -13.60
N MET A 38 20.45 1.62 -14.58
CA MET A 38 20.08 1.42 -15.98
C MET A 38 21.01 0.36 -16.59
N VAL A 39 20.40 -0.67 -17.17
CA VAL A 39 21.11 -1.67 -17.99
C VAL A 39 20.57 -1.53 -19.40
N LEU A 40 21.46 -1.30 -20.35
CA LEU A 40 21.14 -1.39 -21.77
C LEU A 40 21.18 -2.87 -22.16
N LEU A 41 20.03 -3.41 -22.53
CA LEU A 41 19.92 -4.76 -23.08
C LEU A 41 19.68 -4.64 -24.58
N GLU A 42 20.56 -5.24 -25.37
CA GLU A 42 20.32 -5.34 -26.80
C GLU A 42 19.11 -6.24 -27.06
N LYS A 43 18.23 -5.83 -27.98
CA LYS A 43 17.01 -6.59 -28.32
C LYS A 43 17.27 -8.07 -28.64
N PRO A 44 18.36 -8.46 -29.34
CA PRO A 44 18.67 -9.87 -29.59
C PRO A 44 18.86 -10.70 -28.31
N VAL A 45 19.37 -10.10 -27.23
CA VAL A 45 19.53 -10.80 -25.95
C VAL A 45 18.17 -11.19 -25.37
N LEU A 46 17.15 -10.35 -25.56
CA LEU A 46 15.79 -10.62 -25.08
C LEU A 46 15.15 -11.83 -25.77
N LEU A 47 15.54 -12.12 -27.02
CA LEU A 47 15.02 -13.28 -27.76
C LEU A 47 15.50 -14.61 -27.17
N ASN A 48 16.61 -14.60 -26.43
CA ASN A 48 17.16 -15.79 -25.79
C ASN A 48 16.63 -16.01 -24.36
N LEU A 49 15.79 -15.10 -23.86
CA LEU A 49 15.22 -15.19 -22.52
C LEU A 49 13.82 -15.80 -22.59
N THR A 50 13.55 -16.76 -21.71
CA THR A 50 12.19 -17.26 -21.49
C THR A 50 11.49 -16.34 -20.47
N PRO A 51 10.47 -15.55 -20.87
CA PRO A 51 9.75 -14.71 -19.92
C PRO A 51 9.03 -15.60 -18.90
N ALA A 52 9.11 -15.21 -17.63
CA ALA A 52 8.32 -15.86 -16.60
C ALA A 52 6.84 -15.52 -16.80
N SER A 53 5.96 -16.49 -16.57
CA SER A 53 4.52 -16.25 -16.56
C SER A 53 4.19 -15.20 -15.49
N GLY A 54 3.63 -14.06 -15.92
CA GLY A 54 3.16 -13.01 -15.01
C GLY A 54 1.86 -13.40 -14.29
N ALA A 55 1.22 -12.42 -13.65
CA ALA A 55 -0.12 -12.59 -13.08
C ALA A 55 -1.10 -13.23 -14.10
N LEU A 56 -1.90 -14.20 -13.67
CA LEU A 56 -2.73 -15.00 -14.57
C LEU A 56 -4.03 -14.30 -14.96
N ASP A 57 -4.67 -13.60 -14.03
CA ASP A 57 -5.95 -12.92 -14.24
C ASP A 57 -5.80 -11.42 -14.54
N LEU A 58 -6.79 -10.85 -15.23
CA LEU A 58 -6.78 -9.44 -15.65
C LEU A 58 -6.82 -8.48 -14.47
N ALA A 59 -7.54 -8.80 -13.40
CA ALA A 59 -7.67 -7.92 -12.24
C ALA A 59 -6.33 -7.77 -11.52
N THR A 60 -5.61 -8.88 -11.30
CA THR A 60 -4.28 -8.87 -10.71
C THR A 60 -3.27 -8.16 -11.60
N LYS A 61 -3.31 -8.34 -12.92
CA LYS A 61 -2.47 -7.57 -13.87
C LYS A 61 -2.71 -6.06 -13.72
N GLN A 62 -3.96 -5.62 -13.63
CA GLN A 62 -4.30 -4.21 -13.46
C GLN A 62 -3.88 -3.65 -12.11
N LYS A 63 -4.01 -4.43 -11.02
CA LYS A 63 -3.52 -4.02 -9.70
C LYS A 63 -2.00 -3.91 -9.67
N PHE A 64 -1.30 -4.89 -10.23
CA PHE A 64 0.16 -4.86 -10.35
C PHE A 64 0.64 -3.67 -11.20
N ALA A 65 0.04 -3.44 -12.37
CA ALA A 65 0.38 -2.32 -13.23
C ALA A 65 0.20 -0.97 -12.51
N ARG A 66 -0.93 -0.77 -11.82
CA ARG A 66 -1.18 0.42 -10.99
C ARG A 66 -0.13 0.55 -9.88
N TRP A 67 0.13 -0.53 -9.15
CA TRP A 67 1.14 -0.55 -8.09
C TRP A 67 2.53 -0.14 -8.59
N VAL A 68 2.96 -0.65 -9.76
CA VAL A 68 4.24 -0.27 -10.39
C VAL A 68 4.23 1.20 -10.80
N ALA A 69 3.19 1.66 -11.49
CA ALA A 69 3.08 3.04 -11.95
C ALA A 69 3.15 4.02 -10.78
N HIS A 70 2.36 3.78 -9.74
CA HIS A 70 2.31 4.65 -8.56
C HIS A 70 3.57 4.60 -7.71
N ARG A 71 4.47 3.61 -7.86
CA ARG A 71 5.66 3.49 -7.01
C ARG A 71 6.67 4.62 -7.24
N PHE A 72 6.71 5.18 -8.45
CA PHE A 72 7.57 6.32 -8.77
C PHE A 72 6.97 7.66 -8.33
N ASP A 73 5.65 7.72 -8.17
CA ASP A 73 4.91 8.92 -7.77
C ASP A 73 4.63 8.96 -6.25
N ARG A 74 5.17 8.01 -5.47
CA ARG A 74 5.02 8.01 -4.01
C ARG A 74 5.89 9.12 -3.42
N SER A 75 5.26 10.22 -3.06
CA SER A 75 5.87 11.13 -2.09
C SER A 75 6.13 10.33 -0.81
N ALA A 76 7.29 10.54 -0.19
CA ALA A 76 7.55 9.97 1.12
C ALA A 76 6.80 10.78 2.18
N PHE A 77 6.16 10.12 3.14
CA PHE A 77 5.71 10.81 4.34
C PHE A 77 6.94 11.24 5.16
N PRO A 78 6.90 12.39 5.85
CA PRO A 78 7.92 12.75 6.84
C PRO A 78 8.06 11.66 7.93
N ASP A 79 9.28 11.45 8.45
CA ASP A 79 9.58 10.35 9.38
C ASP A 79 8.74 10.40 10.67
N ASP A 80 8.43 11.60 11.16
CA ASP A 80 7.55 11.83 12.31
C ASP A 80 6.11 11.39 12.02
N ILE A 81 5.58 11.69 10.83
CA ILE A 81 4.28 11.19 10.36
C ILE A 81 4.29 9.68 10.17
N ILE A 82 5.38 9.12 9.63
CA ILE A 82 5.53 7.67 9.50
C ILE A 82 5.44 7.01 10.89
N GLY A 83 6.20 7.51 11.86
CA GLY A 83 6.23 6.95 13.21
C GLY A 83 4.92 7.14 13.98
N ALA A 84 4.28 8.30 13.86
CA ALA A 84 3.08 8.65 14.64
C ALA A 84 1.78 8.15 14.03
N VAL A 85 1.69 8.00 12.70
CA VAL A 85 0.44 7.75 11.97
C VAL A 85 0.51 6.49 11.14
N VAL A 86 1.44 6.43 10.17
CA VAL A 86 1.45 5.36 9.16
C VAL A 86 1.79 4.02 9.81
N LYS A 87 2.87 3.95 10.57
CA LYS A 87 3.33 2.71 11.20
C LYS A 87 2.30 2.12 12.16
N PRO A 88 1.64 2.87 13.06
CA PRO A 88 0.56 2.33 13.88
C PRO A 88 -0.60 1.73 13.07
N ILE A 89 -0.98 2.36 11.95
CA ILE A 89 -1.99 1.79 11.04
C ILE A 89 -1.49 0.46 10.48
N LEU A 90 -0.23 0.43 10.00
CA LEU A 90 0.31 -0.76 9.37
C LEU A 90 0.47 -1.92 10.38
N ASP A 91 1.03 -1.65 11.55
CA ASP A 91 1.28 -2.65 12.58
C ASP A 91 -0.04 -3.29 13.06
N ASN A 92 -1.08 -2.48 13.31
CA ASN A 92 -2.39 -2.99 13.76
C ASN A 92 -3.11 -3.80 12.67
N LEU A 93 -3.10 -3.32 11.43
CA LEU A 93 -3.66 -4.09 10.32
C LEU A 93 -2.93 -5.44 10.15
N SER A 94 -1.63 -5.49 10.45
CA SER A 94 -0.80 -6.69 10.24
C SER A 94 -1.14 -7.72 11.31
N GLN A 95 -1.29 -7.25 12.55
CA GLN A 95 -1.77 -8.04 13.66
C GLN A 95 -3.18 -8.60 13.37
N MET A 96 -4.11 -7.77 12.92
CA MET A 96 -5.46 -8.19 12.54
C MET A 96 -5.45 -9.28 11.46
N GLN A 97 -4.52 -9.20 10.50
CA GLN A 97 -4.41 -10.20 9.45
C GLN A 97 -3.96 -11.56 10.01
N VAL A 98 -2.96 -11.55 10.91
CA VAL A 98 -2.49 -12.76 11.61
C VAL A 98 -3.62 -13.40 12.43
N GLU A 99 -4.47 -12.57 13.03
CA GLU A 99 -5.61 -13.01 13.85
C GLU A 99 -6.83 -13.45 13.01
N ASN A 100 -6.79 -13.31 11.68
CA ASN A 100 -7.96 -13.43 10.80
C ASN A 100 -9.16 -12.59 11.28
N ASP A 101 -8.89 -11.36 11.68
CA ASP A 101 -9.89 -10.46 12.24
C ASP A 101 -10.97 -10.09 11.19
N PRO A 102 -12.26 -10.34 11.47
CA PRO A 102 -13.34 -10.07 10.53
C PRO A 102 -13.53 -8.58 10.22
N ASP A 103 -13.03 -7.66 11.06
CA ASP A 103 -13.11 -6.22 10.77
C ASP A 103 -12.26 -5.81 9.55
N LEU A 104 -11.27 -6.62 9.15
CA LEU A 104 -10.52 -6.36 7.92
C LEU A 104 -11.39 -6.45 6.66
N ASP A 105 -12.52 -7.16 6.73
CA ASP A 105 -13.42 -7.29 5.58
C ASP A 105 -14.05 -5.94 5.19
N ALA A 106 -14.13 -4.99 6.13
CA ALA A 106 -14.56 -3.62 5.85
C ALA A 106 -13.66 -2.93 4.81
N LEU A 107 -12.38 -3.30 4.74
CA LEU A 107 -11.44 -2.72 3.79
C LEU A 107 -11.46 -3.40 2.41
N ARG A 108 -12.10 -4.57 2.24
CA ARG A 108 -12.14 -5.29 0.95
C ARG A 108 -12.79 -4.50 -0.18
N VAL A 109 -13.73 -3.65 0.18
CA VAL A 109 -14.46 -2.78 -0.76
C VAL A 109 -13.79 -1.42 -0.93
N VAL A 110 -12.78 -1.09 -0.12
CA VAL A 110 -12.04 0.17 -0.23
C VAL A 110 -11.02 0.03 -1.36
N LYS A 111 -11.06 0.96 -2.32
CA LYS A 111 -10.11 1.03 -3.43
C LYS A 111 -8.78 1.67 -3.03
N GLU A 112 -8.84 2.73 -2.23
CA GLU A 112 -7.66 3.43 -1.72
C GLU A 112 -7.94 3.96 -0.31
N VAL A 113 -6.90 3.96 0.53
CA VAL A 113 -6.89 4.69 1.81
C VAL A 113 -5.93 5.85 1.64
N ARG A 114 -6.40 7.08 1.89
CA ARG A 114 -5.61 8.29 1.74
C ARG A 114 -5.58 9.06 3.06
N LEU A 115 -4.44 9.66 3.35
CA LEU A 115 -4.21 10.53 4.49
C LEU A 115 -4.25 11.97 4.00
N ALA A 116 -5.11 12.81 4.58
CA ALA A 116 -5.05 14.24 4.28
C ALA A 116 -3.69 14.82 4.69
N LYS A 117 -3.25 15.87 4.02
CA LYS A 117 -2.01 16.58 4.35
C LYS A 117 -2.03 16.96 5.83
N ILE A 118 -1.02 16.50 6.56
CA ILE A 118 -0.82 16.84 7.97
C ILE A 118 0.15 18.01 8.04
N GLU A 119 -0.21 19.03 8.79
CA GLU A 119 0.63 20.21 9.04
C GLU A 119 0.84 20.39 10.56
N GLY A 120 1.94 21.04 10.95
CA GLY A 120 2.23 21.37 12.35
C GLY A 120 3.10 20.34 13.08
N SER A 121 2.90 20.24 14.39
CA SER A 121 3.67 19.38 15.30
C SER A 121 2.74 18.45 16.10
N PRO A 122 3.25 17.34 16.66
CA PRO A 122 2.45 16.44 17.49
C PRO A 122 1.70 17.15 18.63
N PRO A 123 0.48 16.69 18.99
CA PRO A 123 -0.22 15.56 18.38
C PRO A 123 -0.79 15.95 17.01
N PHE A 124 -0.56 15.09 16.01
CA PHE A 124 -1.07 15.29 14.66
C PHE A 124 -2.56 14.97 14.57
N ASP A 125 -3.33 15.87 13.98
CA ASP A 125 -4.72 15.61 13.62
C ASP A 125 -4.78 14.84 12.30
N VAL A 126 -5.28 13.61 12.38
CA VAL A 126 -5.34 12.66 11.28
C VAL A 126 -6.72 12.67 10.68
N HIS A 127 -6.80 12.93 9.38
CA HIS A 127 -8.00 12.79 8.55
C HIS A 127 -7.77 11.68 7.51
N ILE A 128 -8.64 10.68 7.49
CA ILE A 128 -8.54 9.57 6.54
C ILE A 128 -9.67 9.61 5.53
N LEU A 129 -9.32 9.55 4.25
CA LEU A 129 -10.25 9.44 3.14
C LEU A 129 -10.20 8.02 2.57
N PHE A 130 -11.33 7.33 2.62
CA PHE A 130 -11.53 6.03 1.97
C PHE A 130 -12.15 6.25 0.58
N ILE A 131 -11.44 5.85 -0.47
CA ILE A 131 -11.98 5.83 -1.82
C ILE A 131 -12.75 4.52 -2.00
N ILE A 132 -14.05 4.59 -2.25
CA ILE A 132 -14.95 3.44 -2.36
C ILE A 132 -15.44 3.25 -3.81
N PRO A 133 -16.04 2.10 -4.18
CA PRO A 133 -16.65 1.90 -5.50
C PRO A 133 -17.92 2.73 -5.70
N GLU A 134 -18.34 2.87 -6.95
CA GLU A 134 -19.52 3.64 -7.35
C GLU A 134 -20.80 3.04 -6.80
N SER A 135 -20.82 1.72 -6.65
CA SER A 135 -21.89 0.96 -5.99
C SER A 135 -22.07 1.31 -4.51
N GLY A 136 -21.17 2.12 -3.93
CA GLY A 136 -21.17 2.47 -2.52
C GLY A 136 -20.59 1.38 -1.62
N LEU A 137 -20.74 1.58 -0.31
CA LEU A 137 -20.36 0.60 0.71
C LEU A 137 -21.50 -0.41 0.95
N PRO A 138 -21.19 -1.70 1.15
CA PRO A 138 -22.17 -2.65 1.67
C PRO A 138 -22.61 -2.23 3.07
N ASP A 139 -23.80 -2.70 3.48
CA ASP A 139 -24.39 -2.42 4.80
C ASP A 139 -24.44 -0.93 5.17
N ASN A 140 -24.52 -0.05 4.16
CA ASN A 140 -24.48 1.41 4.32
C ASN A 140 -23.26 1.91 5.12
N GLY A 141 -22.13 1.19 5.09
CA GLY A 141 -20.89 1.61 5.73
C GLY A 141 -20.71 1.20 7.19
N ILE A 142 -21.67 0.48 7.81
CA ILE A 142 -21.59 0.07 9.23
C ILE A 142 -20.27 -0.65 9.57
N ALA A 143 -19.81 -1.54 8.69
CA ALA A 143 -18.55 -2.26 8.88
C ALA A 143 -17.34 -1.32 8.89
N LEU A 144 -17.34 -0.30 8.03
CA LEU A 144 -16.27 0.70 7.95
C LEU A 144 -16.31 1.64 9.17
N ASP A 145 -17.49 2.06 9.62
CA ASP A 145 -17.65 2.86 10.85
C ASP A 145 -17.05 2.14 12.06
N ARG A 146 -17.38 0.85 12.22
CA ARG A 146 -16.86 0.01 13.30
C ARG A 146 -15.34 -0.11 13.22
N PHE A 147 -14.82 -0.37 12.03
CA PHE A 147 -13.39 -0.44 11.76
C PHE A 147 -12.68 0.88 12.14
N VAL A 148 -13.24 2.02 11.74
CA VAL A 148 -12.67 3.35 12.05
C VAL A 148 -12.76 3.66 13.55
N ALA A 149 -13.86 3.30 14.22
CA ALA A 149 -13.99 3.46 15.66
C ALA A 149 -12.92 2.69 16.43
N ARG A 150 -12.53 1.51 15.94
CA ARG A 150 -11.39 0.75 16.46
C ARG A 150 -10.05 1.42 16.12
N MET A 151 -9.88 1.89 14.89
CA MET A 151 -8.67 2.58 14.42
C MET A 151 -8.29 3.80 15.27
N ARG A 152 -9.27 4.52 15.84
CA ARG A 152 -9.00 5.63 16.77
C ARG A 152 -8.10 5.24 17.96
N ARG A 153 -8.10 3.96 18.36
CA ARG A 153 -7.30 3.43 19.47
C ARG A 153 -5.89 3.00 19.06
N TRP A 154 -5.56 3.01 17.77
CA TRP A 154 -4.25 2.58 17.27
C TRP A 154 -3.18 3.64 17.49
N PHE A 155 -3.58 4.90 17.64
CA PHE A 155 -2.66 6.02 17.79
C PHE A 155 -2.32 6.28 19.25
N ASN A 156 -1.06 6.62 19.51
CA ASN A 156 -0.70 7.25 20.78
C ASN A 156 -1.28 8.68 20.79
N PRO A 157 -2.17 9.04 21.73
CA PRO A 157 -2.86 10.33 21.74
C PRO A 157 -1.94 11.55 21.97
N LEU A 158 -0.68 11.33 22.38
CA LEU A 158 0.36 12.36 22.44
C LEU A 158 1.06 12.58 21.10
N ALA A 159 0.99 11.60 20.19
CA ALA A 159 1.66 11.64 18.89
C ALA A 159 0.70 11.96 17.75
N ALA A 160 -0.49 11.33 17.73
CA ALA A 160 -1.49 11.52 16.69
C ALA A 160 -2.90 11.18 17.19
N ARG A 161 -3.91 11.73 16.54
CA ARG A 161 -5.33 11.51 16.84
C ARG A 161 -6.11 11.45 15.54
N LEU A 162 -6.86 10.37 15.34
CA LEU A 162 -7.85 10.32 14.26
C LEU A 162 -9.04 11.20 14.65
N VAL A 163 -9.15 12.38 14.04
CA VAL A 163 -10.20 13.36 14.36
C VAL A 163 -11.36 13.26 13.38
N ALA A 164 -11.10 13.00 12.09
CA ALA A 164 -12.13 12.86 11.08
C ALA A 164 -11.84 11.73 10.08
N TRP A 165 -12.87 11.28 9.38
CA TRP A 165 -12.75 10.37 8.26
C TRP A 165 -13.94 10.55 7.30
N ASP A 166 -13.72 10.23 6.03
CA ASP A 166 -14.71 10.28 4.96
C ASP A 166 -14.63 9.00 4.12
N ALA A 167 -15.75 8.55 3.57
CA ALA A 167 -15.77 7.55 2.50
C ALA A 167 -16.49 8.11 1.27
N ARG A 168 -15.79 8.20 0.14
CA ARG A 168 -16.33 8.82 -1.08
C ARG A 168 -15.99 8.04 -2.33
N HIS A 169 -16.91 8.07 -3.28
CA HIS A 169 -16.60 7.62 -4.63
C HIS A 169 -15.62 8.59 -5.30
N ILE A 170 -14.75 8.10 -6.19
CA ILE A 170 -13.73 8.94 -6.84
C ILE A 170 -14.32 10.14 -7.60
N TYR A 171 -15.52 10.00 -8.20
CA TYR A 171 -16.21 11.11 -8.87
C TYR A 171 -16.89 12.10 -7.93
N GLY A 172 -16.97 11.79 -6.63
CA GLY A 172 -17.51 12.69 -5.59
C GLY A 172 -16.43 13.47 -4.84
N ILE A 173 -15.18 13.42 -5.32
CA ILE A 173 -14.02 14.05 -4.71
C ILE A 173 -13.53 15.11 -5.68
N THR A 174 -13.28 16.32 -5.17
CA THR A 174 -12.72 17.37 -6.02
C THR A 174 -11.26 17.07 -6.32
N VAL A 175 -10.72 17.63 -7.41
CA VAL A 175 -9.29 17.50 -7.70
C VAL A 175 -8.44 18.05 -6.55
N GLY A 176 -8.88 19.12 -5.89
CA GLY A 176 -8.24 19.67 -4.70
C GLY A 176 -8.15 18.66 -3.56
N ASP A 177 -9.28 18.07 -3.16
CA ASP A 177 -9.32 17.05 -2.10
C ASP A 177 -8.41 15.85 -2.41
N TYR A 178 -8.33 15.46 -3.69
CA TYR A 178 -7.47 14.36 -4.11
C TYR A 178 -5.97 14.72 -4.03
N LEU A 179 -5.60 15.94 -4.41
CA LEU A 179 -4.23 16.44 -4.37
C LEU A 179 -3.77 16.78 -2.94
N ASP A 180 -4.69 17.19 -2.07
CA ASP A 180 -4.44 17.48 -0.65
C ASP A 180 -4.41 16.21 0.21
N THR A 181 -4.51 15.04 -0.41
CA THR A 181 -4.41 13.75 0.26
C THR A 181 -3.31 12.89 -0.37
N GLN A 182 -2.66 12.08 0.44
CA GLN A 182 -1.60 11.18 0.02
C GLN A 182 -2.01 9.73 0.30
N GLN A 183 -1.88 8.85 -0.69
CA GLN A 183 -2.26 7.46 -0.54
C GLN A 183 -1.37 6.74 0.48
N ILE A 184 -1.99 6.00 1.40
CA ILE A 184 -1.33 4.99 2.22
C ILE A 184 -1.34 3.69 1.41
N TYR A 185 -0.17 3.25 0.97
CA TYR A 185 -0.02 2.01 0.23
C TYR A 185 0.01 0.83 1.19
N LEU A 186 -1.15 0.20 1.34
CA LEU A 186 -1.29 -1.02 2.12
C LEU A 186 -0.71 -2.20 1.30
N ASP A 187 -0.95 -2.21 0.00
CA ASP A 187 -0.66 -3.33 -0.90
C ASP A 187 0.79 -3.42 -1.39
N HIS A 188 1.34 -4.64 -1.40
CA HIS A 188 2.66 -4.95 -1.96
C HIS A 188 2.57 -6.14 -2.92
N TYR A 189 2.89 -5.94 -4.21
CA TYR A 189 2.76 -6.97 -5.24
C TYR A 189 4.11 -7.46 -5.77
N THR A 190 4.20 -8.75 -6.07
CA THR A 190 5.28 -9.36 -6.87
C THR A 190 4.94 -9.35 -8.35
N TYR A 191 5.95 -9.60 -9.20
CA TYR A 191 5.77 -9.79 -10.64
C TYR A 191 4.87 -10.98 -11.01
N ARG A 192 4.70 -11.93 -10.09
CA ARG A 192 3.76 -13.07 -10.23
C ARG A 192 2.33 -12.71 -9.84
N GLY A 193 2.08 -11.45 -9.48
CA GLY A 193 0.80 -11.01 -8.93
C GLY A 193 0.55 -11.49 -7.51
N GLN A 194 1.55 -12.07 -6.84
CA GLN A 194 1.42 -12.47 -5.44
C GLN A 194 1.51 -11.24 -4.56
N THR A 195 0.75 -11.23 -3.47
CA THR A 195 0.89 -10.20 -2.45
C THR A 195 2.07 -10.57 -1.54
N ILE A 196 3.08 -9.70 -1.43
CA ILE A 196 4.09 -9.80 -0.36
C ILE A 196 3.44 -9.25 0.92
N GLN A 197 3.78 -9.83 2.08
CA GLN A 197 3.39 -9.27 3.38
C GLN A 197 3.57 -7.75 3.39
N GLY A 198 2.46 -7.10 3.61
CA GLY A 198 2.09 -5.80 3.08
C GLY A 198 0.57 -5.85 3.07
N LEU A 199 -0.03 -4.94 3.81
CA LEU A 199 -1.39 -5.05 4.29
C LEU A 199 -2.37 -5.03 3.14
N LEU A 200 -3.11 -6.12 2.97
CA LEU A 200 -4.16 -6.14 1.98
C LEU A 200 -5.37 -6.85 2.57
N PRO A 201 -6.57 -6.26 2.44
CA PRO A 201 -7.79 -7.02 2.37
C PRO A 201 -7.89 -7.64 0.96
N SER A 202 -7.23 -8.77 0.70
CA SER A 202 -7.54 -9.56 -0.50
C SER A 202 -8.66 -10.55 -0.17
N PRO A 203 -9.67 -10.69 -1.03
CA PRO A 203 -10.52 -11.87 -0.99
C PRO A 203 -9.64 -13.09 -1.24
N ARG A 204 -9.90 -14.17 -0.48
CA ARG A 204 -9.37 -15.49 -0.80
C ARG A 204 -9.80 -15.83 -2.24
N ILE A 205 -8.83 -16.20 -3.07
CA ILE A 205 -9.07 -16.99 -4.30
C ILE A 205 -9.42 -18.41 -3.86
#